data_AF-A0A0F5ZYF9-F1
#
_entry.id   AF-A0A0F5ZYF9-F1
#
_cell.length_a   1.000
_cell.length_b   1.000
_cell.length_c   1.000
_cell.angle_alpha   90.00
_cell.angle_beta   90.00
_cell.angle_gamma   90.00
#
_symmetry.space_group_name_H-M   'P 1'
#
loop_
_entity.id
_entity.type
_entity.pdbx_description
1 polymer ?
#
loop_
_entity_poly.entity_id
_entity_poly.type
_entity_poly.pdbx_seq_one_letter_code
_entity_poly.pdbx_strand_id
1 'polypeptide(L)'
;MSQMIFRPWEKAVANIKLVPKLILLMVFSTLLLVAKQLWDANTFRDSVSEVTEAQSHSLALRSAEMAKELLKEDNGTALLQRVVSRENATSEINQYIYFTNRKTGEVLAHPSIRNFDGLNLPLENGRMLTEVIRNSQGEFTYHLANEGRHGIAVPVGSTDWLSISSQPDSAAEQYYNAYLIQVAWQTALMIVAFMVILLGGSNLMLRQINCLIDGMRNMAQKNLSVPVVMDCKDEFGELARELEKSRIQLSSVIKTQRHSSEELSDMAEVMSISMDETRESAKEQFGEIDQLASAMSEMTSTVQDVAGHARAASQATEASREQVANGQQYVSNTISTINKLSDDIRESASVVNQVDERVEKISSVVVTIQGISEQTNLLALNAAIEAARAGEMGRGFAVVADEVRNLAQNTQKATLEIQDMITQLQSSAQQAVGLMEQSVVEAVESVESVSKAGEELNLIVEQISQINDMNFHIATAAEQQASVADEMNQNLTNVRELVEASVTVVTELAETSESMQGNAEQLDLKIKEFAV
;
A
#
# COMPACT_ATOMS: atom_id res chain seq x y z
N MET A 1 -3.65 15.61 30.81
CA MET A 1 -2.47 15.81 31.68
C MET A 1 -2.95 16.13 33.08
N SER A 2 -2.76 15.22 34.05
CA SER A 2 -2.98 15.54 35.45
C SER A 2 -1.71 16.22 35.97
N GLN A 3 -1.66 17.56 35.96
CA GLN A 3 -0.57 18.26 36.63
C GLN A 3 -0.80 18.14 38.13
N MET A 4 0.12 17.48 38.83
CA MET A 4 0.10 17.40 40.28
C MET A 4 0.43 18.80 40.84
N ILE A 5 -0.59 19.51 41.34
CA ILE A 5 -0.43 20.87 41.89
C ILE A 5 0.05 20.74 43.33
N PHE A 6 1.33 21.03 43.56
CA PHE A 6 1.90 21.08 44.90
C PHE A 6 1.43 22.33 45.66
N ARG A 7 1.05 22.17 46.92
CA ARG A 7 0.84 23.29 47.85
C ARG A 7 2.18 24.01 48.11
N PRO A 8 2.19 25.30 48.51
CA PRO A 8 3.42 26.07 48.70
C PRO A 8 4.44 25.41 49.65
N TRP A 9 3.97 24.76 50.71
CA TRP A 9 4.82 24.03 51.65
C TRP A 9 5.32 22.69 51.09
N GLU A 10 4.51 22.00 50.30
CA GLU A 10 4.91 20.74 49.63
C GLU A 10 6.01 21.00 48.62
N LYS A 11 5.95 22.12 47.90
CA LYS A 11 6.99 22.54 46.95
C LYS A 11 8.32 22.84 47.66
N ALA A 12 8.26 23.51 48.81
CA ALA A 12 9.44 23.79 49.63
C ALA A 12 10.11 22.49 50.12
N VAL A 13 9.30 21.52 50.56
CA VAL A 13 9.80 20.20 50.96
C VAL A 13 10.31 19.44 49.73
N ALA A 14 9.55 19.34 48.66
CA ALA A 14 9.90 18.58 47.44
C ALA A 14 11.29 18.91 46.89
N ASN A 15 11.69 20.19 46.92
CA ASN A 15 12.97 20.67 46.41
C ASN A 15 14.21 20.21 47.20
N ILE A 16 14.04 19.69 48.41
CA ILE A 16 15.15 19.16 49.22
C ILE A 16 15.41 17.70 48.81
N LYS A 17 16.68 17.33 48.58
CA LYS A 17 17.07 15.94 48.31
C LYS A 17 16.67 15.00 49.47
N LEU A 18 16.47 13.72 49.17
CA LEU A 18 16.00 12.73 50.15
C LEU A 18 16.87 12.67 51.43
N VAL A 19 18.20 12.66 51.27
CA VAL A 19 19.13 12.57 52.42
C VAL A 19 19.03 13.80 53.34
N PRO A 20 19.15 15.06 52.85
CA PRO A 20 18.94 16.23 53.71
C PRO A 20 17.54 16.31 54.36
N LYS A 21 16.48 15.83 53.69
CA LYS A 21 15.14 15.74 54.31
C LYS A 21 15.14 14.82 55.52
N LEU A 22 15.73 13.64 55.38
CA LEU A 22 15.80 12.67 56.46
C LEU A 22 16.69 13.16 57.60
N ILE A 23 17.78 13.87 57.29
CA ILE A 23 18.62 14.52 58.31
C ILE A 23 17.85 15.62 59.05
N LEU A 24 17.07 16.46 58.35
CA LEU A 24 16.27 17.50 58.98
C LEU A 24 15.20 16.90 59.90
N LEU A 25 14.55 15.82 59.47
CA LEU A 25 13.60 15.05 60.27
C LEU A 25 14.28 14.40 61.48
N MET A 26 15.49 13.88 61.31
CA MET A 26 16.31 13.35 62.39
C MET A 26 16.60 14.43 63.43
N VAL A 27 17.18 15.57 63.02
CA VAL A 27 17.50 16.68 63.92
C VAL A 27 16.25 17.13 64.69
N PHE A 28 15.12 17.31 63.99
CA PHE A 28 13.86 17.69 64.63
C PHE A 28 13.39 16.65 65.67
N SER A 29 13.43 15.36 65.34
CA SER A 29 13.05 14.28 66.27
C SER A 29 13.99 14.18 67.48
N THR A 30 15.29 14.39 67.28
CA THR A 30 16.29 14.38 68.37
C THR A 30 16.08 15.56 69.32
N LEU A 31 15.77 16.75 68.80
CA LEU A 31 15.45 17.92 69.63
C LEU A 31 14.19 17.68 70.48
N LEU A 32 13.14 17.07 69.90
CA LEU A 32 11.93 16.71 70.64
C LEU A 32 12.21 15.69 71.75
N LEU A 33 13.03 14.67 71.46
CA LEU A 33 13.43 13.66 72.46
C LEU A 33 14.20 14.28 73.63
N VAL A 34 15.20 15.11 73.33
CA VAL A 34 16.01 15.79 74.35
C VAL A 34 15.15 16.73 75.19
N ALA A 35 14.25 17.51 74.57
CA ALA A 35 13.34 18.39 75.30
C ALA A 35 12.42 17.60 76.27
N LYS A 36 11.88 16.46 75.83
CA LYS A 36 11.05 15.58 76.65
C LYS A 36 11.82 15.01 77.84
N GLN A 37 13.08 14.63 77.66
CA GLN A 37 13.88 14.08 78.75
C GLN A 37 14.38 15.12 79.75
N LEU A 38 14.65 16.34 79.29
CA LEU A 38 14.91 17.45 80.20
C LEU A 38 13.69 17.74 81.07
N TRP A 39 12.49 17.67 80.49
CA TRP A 39 11.24 17.74 81.25
C TRP A 39 11.14 16.61 82.27
N ASP A 40 11.30 15.35 81.85
CA ASP A 40 11.22 14.19 82.75
C ASP A 40 12.25 14.28 83.88
N ALA A 41 13.49 14.71 83.58
CA ALA A 41 14.54 14.91 84.57
C ALA A 41 14.15 15.98 85.59
N ASN A 42 13.60 17.11 85.16
CA ASN A 42 13.14 18.13 86.08
C ASN A 42 12.04 17.59 87.01
N THR A 43 11.05 16.87 86.46
CA THR A 43 9.99 16.27 87.28
C THR A 43 10.50 15.20 88.26
N PHE A 44 11.55 14.46 87.88
CA PHE A 44 12.15 13.45 88.75
C PHE A 44 12.91 14.08 89.92
N ARG A 45 13.57 15.23 89.71
CA ARG A 45 14.23 15.99 90.77
C ARG A 45 13.24 16.37 91.88
N ASP A 46 12.10 16.92 91.49
CA ASP A 46 11.05 17.34 92.42
C ASP A 46 10.51 16.14 93.21
N SER A 47 10.26 15.02 92.51
CA SER A 47 9.76 13.78 93.12
C SER A 47 10.76 13.14 94.11
N VAL A 48 12.06 13.17 93.81
CA VAL A 48 13.10 12.61 94.70
C VAL A 48 13.19 13.40 96.00
N SER A 49 13.14 14.72 95.93
CA SER A 49 13.17 15.59 97.11
C SER A 49 12.01 15.29 98.06
N GLU A 50 10.79 15.19 97.53
CA GLU A 50 9.57 14.89 98.30
C GLU A 50 9.64 13.50 98.97
N VAL A 51 10.16 12.49 98.25
CA VAL A 51 10.32 11.13 98.80
C VAL A 51 11.37 11.09 99.91
N THR A 52 12.50 11.78 99.74
CA THR A 52 13.55 11.83 100.78
C THR A 52 13.06 12.53 102.04
N GLU A 53 12.30 13.61 101.89
CA GLU A 53 11.69 14.35 103.00
C GLU A 53 10.70 13.45 103.76
N ALA A 54 9.78 12.77 103.06
CA ALA A 54 8.84 11.83 103.66
C ALA A 54 9.52 10.67 104.39
N GLN A 55 10.62 10.14 103.85
CA GLN A 55 11.42 9.09 104.51
C GLN A 55 12.03 9.60 105.82
N SER A 56 12.62 10.80 105.82
CA SER A 56 13.19 11.40 107.02
C SER A 56 12.13 11.62 108.12
N HIS A 57 10.93 12.06 107.74
CA HIS A 57 9.81 12.23 108.67
C HIS A 57 9.39 10.89 109.30
N SER A 58 9.27 9.85 108.48
CA SER A 58 8.95 8.50 108.96
C SER A 58 10.01 7.94 109.92
N LEU A 59 11.28 8.26 109.66
CA LEU A 59 12.40 7.81 110.47
C LEU A 59 12.39 8.49 111.85
N ALA A 60 12.20 9.82 111.90
CA ALA A 60 12.09 10.57 113.15
C ALA A 60 10.95 10.07 114.04
N LEU A 61 9.84 9.64 113.44
CA LEU A 61 8.65 9.17 114.12
C LEU A 61 8.85 7.76 114.71
N ARG A 62 9.44 6.85 113.93
CA ARG A 62 9.82 5.50 114.41
C ARG A 62 10.84 5.57 115.55
N SER A 63 11.84 6.45 115.44
CA SER A 63 12.84 6.63 116.50
C SER A 63 12.26 7.31 117.73
N ALA A 64 11.29 8.22 117.58
CA ALA A 64 10.56 8.79 118.73
C ALA A 64 9.77 7.72 119.49
N GLU A 65 9.11 6.80 118.77
CA GLU A 65 8.34 5.71 119.35
C GLU A 65 9.24 4.70 120.08
N MET A 66 10.40 4.40 119.50
CA MET A 66 11.45 3.60 120.14
C MET A 66 11.97 4.26 121.43
N ALA A 67 12.26 5.56 121.38
CA ALA A 67 12.73 6.31 122.54
C ALA A 67 11.72 6.36 123.67
N LYS A 68 10.42 6.45 123.35
CA LYS A 68 9.33 6.46 124.34
C LYS A 68 9.34 5.21 125.22
N GLU A 69 9.68 4.07 124.64
CA GLU A 69 9.69 2.79 125.35
C GLU A 69 11.00 2.59 126.14
N LEU A 70 12.13 2.97 125.55
CA LEU A 70 13.45 2.88 126.21
C LEU A 70 13.59 3.84 127.40
N LEU A 71 13.01 5.05 127.32
CA LEU A 71 13.09 6.06 128.39
C LEU A 71 12.29 5.71 129.66
N LYS A 72 11.50 4.62 129.66
CA LYS A 72 10.79 4.14 130.85
C LYS A 72 11.68 3.29 131.78
N GLU A 73 12.81 2.80 131.31
CA GLU A 73 13.75 2.00 132.12
C GLU A 73 14.69 2.90 132.93
N ASP A 74 15.14 2.44 134.11
CA ASP A 74 16.01 3.19 135.04
C ASP A 74 17.35 3.66 134.39
N ASN A 75 17.77 3.05 133.27
CA ASN A 75 18.96 3.45 132.50
C ASN A 75 18.64 3.81 131.04
N GLY A 76 17.42 4.27 130.79
CA GLY A 76 16.85 4.46 129.46
C GLY A 76 17.62 5.43 128.55
N THR A 77 18.20 6.50 129.10
CA THR A 77 18.97 7.49 128.32
C THR A 77 20.29 6.91 127.80
N ALA A 78 20.99 6.09 128.60
CA ALA A 78 22.23 5.44 128.19
C ALA A 78 22.00 4.33 127.15
N LEU A 79 20.88 3.60 127.27
CA LEU A 79 20.46 2.61 126.26
C LEU A 79 20.08 3.28 124.94
N LEU A 80 19.26 4.35 125.01
CA LEU A 80 18.87 5.13 123.83
C LEU A 80 20.08 5.66 123.09
N GLN A 81 21.06 6.22 123.81
CA GLN A 81 22.30 6.69 123.19
C GLN A 81 23.05 5.58 122.47
N ARG A 82 23.20 4.38 123.06
CA ARG A 82 23.91 3.26 122.42
C ARG A 82 23.21 2.73 121.18
N VAL A 83 21.89 2.55 121.23
CA VAL A 83 21.09 2.02 120.11
C VAL A 83 21.17 2.97 118.92
N VAL A 84 20.89 4.25 119.15
CA VAL A 84 20.82 5.26 118.10
C VAL A 84 22.20 5.57 117.54
N SER A 85 23.25 5.61 118.37
CA SER A 85 24.62 5.80 117.88
C SER A 85 25.06 4.65 116.96
N ARG A 86 24.57 3.42 117.19
CA ARG A 86 24.85 2.27 116.33
C ARG A 86 24.07 2.33 115.02
N GLU A 87 22.80 2.74 115.06
CA GLU A 87 21.96 2.94 113.88
C GLU A 87 22.51 4.07 112.98
N ASN A 88 22.93 5.18 113.58
CA ASN A 88 23.59 6.28 112.87
C ASN A 88 24.90 5.85 112.19
N ALA A 89 25.65 4.93 112.80
CA ALA A 89 26.90 4.43 112.21
C ALA A 89 26.68 3.50 111.00
N THR A 90 25.47 2.97 110.81
CA THR A 90 25.11 2.11 109.66
C THR A 90 24.46 2.85 108.50
N SER A 91 24.28 4.17 108.61
CA SER A 91 23.66 4.99 107.59
C SER A 91 24.61 5.27 106.42
N GLU A 92 24.25 4.83 105.21
CA GLU A 92 25.07 5.00 103.99
C GLU A 92 25.05 6.43 103.44
N ILE A 93 24.01 7.21 103.76
CA ILE A 93 23.77 8.57 103.24
C ILE A 93 24.06 9.67 104.26
N ASN A 94 24.90 9.37 105.27
CA ASN A 94 25.26 10.31 106.34
C ASN A 94 24.04 10.92 107.06
N GLN A 95 22.90 10.21 107.06
CA GLN A 95 21.70 10.55 107.82
C GLN A 95 21.85 10.05 109.25
N TYR A 96 21.46 10.85 110.23
CA TYR A 96 21.53 10.46 111.63
C TYR A 96 20.34 10.98 112.42
N ILE A 97 20.04 10.32 113.53
CA ILE A 97 19.00 10.68 114.47
C ILE A 97 19.66 11.07 115.79
N TYR A 98 19.18 12.14 116.41
CA TYR A 98 19.60 12.52 117.73
C TYR A 98 18.42 12.94 118.58
N PHE A 99 18.59 12.89 119.90
CA PHE A 99 17.55 13.23 120.84
C PHE A 99 17.95 14.44 121.65
N THR A 100 16.99 15.29 121.97
CA THR A 100 17.24 16.44 122.84
C THR A 100 16.11 16.63 123.84
N ASN A 101 16.46 16.97 125.08
CA ASN A 101 15.49 17.25 126.12
C ASN A 101 15.20 18.75 126.22
N ARG A 102 13.92 19.14 126.18
CA ARG A 102 13.46 20.54 126.18
C ARG A 102 13.74 21.29 127.48
N LYS A 103 13.77 20.59 128.62
CA LYS A 103 13.96 21.20 129.94
C LYS A 103 15.41 21.16 130.40
N THR A 104 16.10 20.04 130.21
CA THR A 104 17.48 19.86 130.70
C THR A 104 18.53 20.31 129.69
N GLY A 105 18.20 20.39 128.40
CA GLY A 105 19.18 20.69 127.36
C GLY A 105 20.17 19.54 127.09
N GLU A 106 19.84 18.32 127.51
CA GLU A 106 20.66 17.15 127.21
C GLU A 106 20.49 16.74 125.74
N VAL A 107 21.60 16.39 125.06
CA VAL A 107 21.62 15.96 123.66
C VAL A 107 22.25 14.58 123.56
N LEU A 108 21.49 13.60 123.08
CA LEU A 108 21.91 12.21 122.94
C LEU A 108 22.10 11.82 121.48
N ALA A 109 23.11 10.98 121.22
CA ALA A 109 23.39 10.34 119.93
C ALA A 109 23.67 11.28 118.73
N HIS A 110 23.78 12.60 118.93
CA HIS A 110 24.26 13.50 117.90
C HIS A 110 25.77 13.25 117.62
N PRO A 111 26.21 13.23 116.34
CA PRO A 111 27.58 12.87 115.96
C PRO A 111 28.66 13.81 116.50
N SER A 112 28.45 15.13 116.37
CA SER A 112 29.44 16.16 116.77
C SER A 112 29.06 16.95 118.03
N ILE A 113 27.78 17.25 118.22
CA ILE A 113 27.26 18.08 119.32
C ILE A 113 26.86 17.19 120.50
N ARG A 114 27.21 17.57 121.73
CA ARG A 114 26.89 16.80 122.95
C ARG A 114 26.06 17.57 123.97
N ASN A 115 25.83 18.86 123.74
CA ASN A 115 25.11 19.77 124.62
C ASN A 115 24.15 20.67 123.82
N PHE A 116 23.11 21.20 124.49
CA PHE A 116 22.11 22.05 123.82
C PHE A 116 22.71 23.30 123.17
N ASP A 117 23.70 23.93 123.81
CA ASP A 117 24.30 25.17 123.30
C ASP A 117 25.03 24.94 121.97
N GLY A 118 25.56 23.74 121.75
CA GLY A 118 26.14 23.37 120.47
C GLY A 118 25.11 23.24 119.33
N LEU A 119 23.82 23.09 119.65
CA LEU A 119 22.72 23.09 118.68
C LEU A 119 22.27 24.51 118.30
N ASN A 120 22.92 25.58 118.78
CA ASN A 120 22.59 26.96 118.44
C ASN A 120 23.09 27.34 117.03
N LEU A 121 22.57 26.64 116.02
CA LEU A 121 22.90 26.79 114.62
C LEU A 121 21.89 27.71 113.93
N PRO A 122 22.33 28.61 113.03
CA PRO A 122 21.41 29.45 112.27
C PRO A 122 20.63 28.58 111.28
N LEU A 123 19.31 28.78 111.26
CA LEU A 123 18.41 28.25 110.25
C LEU A 123 18.34 29.21 109.07
N GLU A 124 17.94 28.71 107.89
CA GLU A 124 17.77 29.55 106.69
C GLU A 124 16.74 30.68 106.87
N ASN A 125 15.77 30.50 107.77
CA ASN A 125 14.75 31.50 108.10
C ASN A 125 15.21 32.56 109.12
N GLY A 126 16.51 32.60 109.45
CA GLY A 126 17.12 33.58 110.36
C GLY A 126 16.87 33.32 111.86
N ARG A 127 16.13 32.27 112.22
CA ARG A 127 15.98 31.82 113.61
C ARG A 127 17.15 30.91 114.02
N MET A 128 17.31 30.69 115.32
CA MET A 128 18.26 29.70 115.82
C MET A 128 17.60 28.33 116.00
N LEU A 129 18.32 27.25 115.66
CA LEU A 129 17.82 25.87 115.76
C LEU A 129 17.30 25.54 117.17
N THR A 130 17.97 26.04 118.20
CA THR A 130 17.52 25.91 119.60
C THR A 130 16.16 26.57 119.88
N GLU A 131 15.79 27.63 119.18
CA GLU A 131 14.47 28.28 119.33
C GLU A 131 13.37 27.43 118.70
N VAL A 132 13.64 26.83 117.54
CA VAL A 132 12.68 25.96 116.84
C VAL A 132 12.46 24.67 117.61
N ILE A 133 13.53 24.07 118.15
CA ILE A 133 13.47 22.87 118.99
C ILE A 133 12.68 23.13 120.30
N ARG A 134 12.80 24.31 120.92
CA ARG A 134 12.05 24.63 122.15
C ARG A 134 10.57 24.87 121.90
N ASN A 135 10.21 25.55 120.81
CA ASN A 135 8.85 26.08 120.62
C ASN A 135 7.96 25.27 119.65
N SER A 136 8.48 24.28 118.92
CA SER A 136 7.67 23.63 117.87
C SER A 136 8.13 22.23 117.48
N GLN A 137 7.16 21.42 117.03
CA GLN A 137 7.36 20.24 116.18
C GLN A 137 7.39 20.73 114.74
N GLY A 138 8.27 20.18 113.89
CA GLY A 138 8.31 20.58 112.49
C GLY A 138 9.65 20.32 111.80
N GLU A 139 9.62 20.55 110.49
CA GLU A 139 10.75 20.52 109.57
C GLU A 139 11.57 21.81 109.65
N PHE A 140 12.87 21.68 109.46
CA PHE A 140 13.78 22.80 109.43
C PHE A 140 15.06 22.49 108.66
N THR A 141 15.58 23.48 107.96
CA THR A 141 16.86 23.36 107.26
C THR A 141 17.93 24.14 108.01
N TYR A 142 19.04 23.47 108.29
CA TYR A 142 20.16 24.03 109.03
C TYR A 142 21.49 23.62 108.39
N HIS A 143 22.53 24.40 108.64
CA HIS A 143 23.86 24.11 108.13
C HIS A 143 24.75 23.59 109.25
N LEU A 144 25.37 22.43 109.02
CA LEU A 144 26.36 21.87 109.92
C LEU A 144 27.65 21.59 109.13
N ALA A 145 28.76 22.20 109.53
CA ALA A 145 30.07 22.04 108.87
C ALA A 145 30.05 22.28 107.34
N ASN A 146 29.37 23.34 106.89
CA ASN A 146 29.16 23.72 105.47
C ASN A 146 28.31 22.74 104.63
N GLU A 147 27.62 21.79 105.26
CA GLU A 147 26.62 20.95 104.58
C GLU A 147 25.21 21.44 104.96
N GLY A 148 24.37 21.71 103.96
CA GLY A 148 22.95 21.96 104.12
C GLY A 148 22.26 20.65 104.52
N ARG A 149 21.50 20.71 105.62
CA ARG A 149 20.83 19.54 106.19
C ARG A 149 19.39 19.85 106.49
N HIS A 150 18.52 18.95 106.10
CA HIS A 150 17.12 18.97 106.47
C HIS A 150 16.91 18.14 107.75
N GLY A 151 16.28 18.75 108.73
CA GLY A 151 16.03 18.20 110.06
C GLY A 151 14.54 18.18 110.37
N ILE A 152 14.07 17.10 110.97
CA ILE A 152 12.66 16.96 111.38
C ILE A 152 12.61 16.61 112.86
N ALA A 153 11.95 17.47 113.64
CA ALA A 153 11.74 17.24 115.07
C ALA A 153 10.35 16.68 115.37
N VAL A 154 10.32 15.49 115.98
CA VAL A 154 9.12 14.78 116.43
C VAL A 154 9.18 14.57 117.95
N PRO A 155 8.09 14.84 118.71
CA PRO A 155 8.09 14.66 120.17
C PRO A 155 8.10 13.18 120.56
N VAL A 156 8.76 12.86 121.67
CA VAL A 156 8.77 11.50 122.24
C VAL A 156 7.60 11.37 123.23
N GLY A 157 6.42 11.05 122.71
CA GLY A 157 5.20 10.87 123.51
C GLY A 157 4.84 12.12 124.34
N SER A 158 4.53 11.93 125.63
CA SER A 158 4.25 13.03 126.59
C SER A 158 5.50 13.46 127.38
N THR A 159 6.70 13.06 126.94
CA THR A 159 7.96 13.43 127.61
C THR A 159 8.50 14.76 127.08
N ASP A 160 9.47 15.34 127.80
CA ASP A 160 10.19 16.54 127.34
C ASP A 160 11.26 16.24 126.27
N TRP A 161 11.36 15.00 125.78
CA TRP A 161 12.33 14.60 124.75
C TRP A 161 11.79 14.81 123.33
N LEU A 162 12.68 15.21 122.43
CA LEU A 162 12.47 15.32 120.99
C LEU A 162 13.40 14.37 120.26
N SER A 163 12.86 13.64 119.29
CA SER A 163 13.58 12.88 118.28
C SER A 163 13.80 13.77 117.08
N ILE A 164 15.05 13.91 116.63
CA ILE A 164 15.40 14.74 115.49
C ILE A 164 16.13 13.86 114.48
N SER A 165 15.53 13.62 113.33
CA SER A 165 16.25 13.06 112.19
C SER A 165 16.90 14.18 111.40
N SER A 166 18.14 14.02 110.99
CA SER A 166 18.81 14.94 110.08
C SER A 166 19.41 14.21 108.89
N GLN A 167 19.04 14.66 107.69
CA GLN A 167 19.53 14.17 106.42
C GLN A 167 20.25 15.29 105.66
N PRO A 168 21.34 15.02 104.93
CA PRO A 168 21.97 16.03 104.08
C PRO A 168 21.20 16.24 102.77
N ASP A 169 21.24 17.45 102.23
CA ASP A 169 20.63 17.78 100.93
C ASP A 169 21.28 16.98 99.78
N SER A 170 22.55 16.57 99.96
CA SER A 170 23.29 15.75 99.00
C SER A 170 22.70 14.35 98.78
N ALA A 171 21.84 13.86 99.68
CA ALA A 171 21.17 12.57 99.53
C ALA A 171 20.19 12.55 98.35
N ALA A 172 19.41 13.63 98.15
CA ALA A 172 18.52 13.76 96.99
C ALA A 172 19.32 13.96 95.69
N GLU A 173 20.43 14.72 95.75
CA GLU A 173 21.32 14.95 94.60
C GLU A 173 21.98 13.67 94.09
N GLN A 174 22.30 12.72 94.98
CA GLN A 174 22.92 11.45 94.59
C GLN A 174 21.98 10.59 93.72
N TYR A 175 20.71 10.48 94.10
CA TYR A 175 19.68 9.77 93.30
C TYR A 175 19.41 10.48 91.97
N TYR A 176 19.38 11.82 91.98
CA TYR A 176 19.19 12.63 90.78
C TYR A 176 20.35 12.47 89.77
N ASN A 177 21.60 12.51 90.23
CA ASN A 177 22.77 12.34 89.37
C ASN A 177 22.85 10.93 88.76
N ALA A 178 22.51 9.89 89.53
CA ALA A 178 22.44 8.52 89.01
C ALA A 178 21.37 8.38 87.89
N TYR A 179 20.21 9.01 88.08
CA TYR A 179 19.15 9.07 87.07
C TYR A 179 19.59 9.82 85.79
N LEU A 180 20.25 10.97 85.92
CA LEU A 180 20.76 11.72 84.76
C LEU A 180 21.76 10.92 83.92
N ILE A 181 22.69 10.19 84.54
CA ILE A 181 23.66 9.35 83.83
C ILE A 181 22.94 8.21 83.09
N GLN A 182 21.94 7.59 83.71
CA GLN A 182 21.15 6.53 83.08
C GLN A 182 20.39 7.05 81.85
N VAL A 183 19.69 8.19 81.98
CA VAL A 183 18.96 8.81 80.86
C VAL A 183 19.92 9.25 79.75
N ALA A 184 21.09 9.78 80.09
CA ALA A 184 22.09 10.22 79.11
C ALA A 184 22.64 9.06 78.24
N TRP A 185 22.84 7.86 78.79
CA TRP A 185 23.27 6.71 77.99
C TRP A 185 22.14 6.12 77.14
N GLN A 186 20.92 6.04 77.68
CA GLN A 186 19.74 5.57 76.92
C GLN A 186 19.44 6.47 75.72
N THR A 187 19.61 7.78 75.88
CA THR A 187 19.42 8.75 74.78
C THR A 187 20.44 8.62 73.68
N ALA A 188 21.72 8.57 74.06
CA ALA A 188 22.80 8.38 73.10
C ALA A 188 22.57 7.13 72.25
N LEU A 189 22.16 6.02 72.88
CA LEU A 189 21.87 4.76 72.18
C LEU A 189 20.68 4.90 71.22
N MET A 190 19.58 5.53 71.65
CA MET A 190 18.42 5.77 70.77
C MET A 190 18.77 6.66 69.57
N ILE A 191 19.55 7.72 69.78
CA ILE A 191 19.99 8.63 68.70
C ILE A 191 20.84 7.85 67.68
N VAL A 192 21.80 7.05 68.15
CA VAL A 192 22.66 6.24 67.26
C VAL A 192 21.84 5.19 66.51
N ALA A 193 20.94 4.46 67.19
CA ALA A 193 20.07 3.48 66.54
C ALA A 193 19.19 4.12 65.46
N PHE A 194 18.59 5.28 65.77
CA PHE A 194 17.76 6.03 64.84
C PHE A 194 18.57 6.55 63.63
N MET A 195 19.81 7.02 63.87
CA MET A 195 20.73 7.45 62.82
C MET A 195 21.09 6.30 61.87
N VAL A 196 21.39 5.11 62.39
CA VAL A 196 21.72 3.94 61.56
C VAL A 196 20.53 3.50 60.72
N ILE A 197 19.32 3.47 61.30
CA ILE A 197 18.09 3.09 60.57
C ILE A 197 17.80 4.10 59.45
N LEU A 198 17.85 5.40 59.74
CA LEU A 198 17.57 6.44 58.74
C LEU A 198 18.61 6.47 57.61
N LEU A 199 19.90 6.40 57.95
CA LEU A 199 20.95 6.40 56.92
C LEU A 199 20.96 5.11 56.10
N GLY A 200 20.73 3.96 56.75
CA GLY A 200 20.61 2.66 56.08
C GLY A 200 19.42 2.62 55.12
N GLY A 201 18.24 3.03 55.58
CA GLY A 201 17.03 3.12 54.76
C GLY A 201 17.18 4.13 53.61
N SER A 202 17.82 5.27 53.85
CA SER A 202 18.07 6.28 52.82
C SER A 202 18.99 5.77 51.71
N ASN A 203 20.08 5.08 52.07
CA ASN A 203 21.00 4.50 51.09
C ASN A 203 20.31 3.42 50.24
N LEU A 204 19.45 2.61 50.85
CA LEU A 204 18.66 1.61 50.13
C LEU A 204 17.71 2.26 49.11
N MET A 205 16.94 3.26 49.54
CA MET A 205 16.02 4.00 48.65
C MET A 205 16.76 4.72 47.53
N LEU A 206 17.90 5.36 47.82
CA LEU A 206 18.72 6.02 46.79
C LEU A 206 19.24 5.04 45.75
N ARG A 207 19.64 3.84 46.15
CA ARG A 207 20.11 2.80 45.23
C ARG A 207 18.99 2.32 44.30
N GLN A 208 17.78 2.13 44.83
CA GLN A 208 16.59 1.77 44.04
C GLN A 208 16.23 2.90 43.05
N ILE A 209 16.20 4.16 43.51
CA ILE A 209 15.94 5.33 42.65
C ILE A 209 16.98 5.43 41.53
N ASN A 210 18.27 5.28 41.85
CA ASN A 210 19.32 5.37 40.85
C ASN A 210 19.20 4.28 39.78
N CYS A 211 18.83 3.05 40.15
CA CYS A 211 18.57 1.97 39.19
C CYS A 211 17.44 2.33 38.20
N LEU A 212 16.35 2.93 38.68
CA LEU A 212 15.25 3.39 37.82
C LEU A 212 15.67 4.57 36.94
N ILE A 213 16.44 5.52 37.49
CA ILE A 213 16.98 6.65 36.74
C ILE A 213 17.93 6.18 35.64
N ASP A 214 18.80 5.21 35.93
CA ASP A 214 19.75 4.67 34.95
C ASP A 214 19.02 3.87 33.86
N GLY A 215 17.98 3.11 34.21
CA GLY A 215 17.08 2.49 33.24
C GLY A 215 16.41 3.53 32.31
N MET A 216 15.85 4.60 32.87
CA MET A 216 15.27 5.69 32.10
C MET A 216 16.32 6.43 31.25
N ARG A 217 17.54 6.62 31.76
CA ARG A 217 18.64 7.25 31.01
C ARG A 217 19.05 6.40 29.82
N ASN A 218 19.17 5.08 29.99
CA ASN A 218 19.46 4.17 28.89
C ASN A 218 18.38 4.28 27.80
N MET A 219 17.10 4.24 28.18
CA MET A 219 15.99 4.42 27.23
C MET A 219 16.03 5.80 26.54
N ALA A 220 16.31 6.88 27.28
CA ALA A 220 16.43 8.24 26.72
C ALA A 220 17.64 8.39 25.78
N GLN A 221 18.71 7.63 26.02
CA GLN A 221 19.89 7.54 25.15
C GLN A 221 19.69 6.52 24.02
N LYS A 222 18.46 6.06 23.77
CA LYS A 222 18.09 5.09 22.72
C LYS A 222 18.70 3.70 22.93
N ASN A 223 19.24 3.41 24.12
CA ASN A 223 19.72 2.09 24.51
C ASN A 223 18.60 1.31 25.19
N LEU A 224 17.90 0.51 24.40
CA LEU A 224 16.86 -0.42 24.83
C LEU A 224 17.43 -1.83 25.06
N SER A 225 18.69 -2.12 24.80
CA SER A 225 19.27 -3.47 24.98
C SER A 225 19.45 -3.87 26.45
N VAL A 226 19.48 -2.91 27.38
CA VAL A 226 19.72 -3.16 28.81
C VAL A 226 18.38 -3.33 29.56
N PRO A 227 18.12 -4.50 30.17
CA PRO A 227 16.87 -4.73 30.91
C PRO A 227 16.87 -3.99 32.25
N VAL A 228 15.69 -3.54 32.69
CA VAL A 228 15.49 -2.96 34.01
C VAL A 228 15.02 -4.06 34.96
N VAL A 229 15.95 -4.59 35.76
CA VAL A 229 15.67 -5.69 36.71
C VAL A 229 15.83 -5.19 38.14
N MET A 230 14.75 -5.31 38.92
CA MET A 230 14.77 -5.03 40.35
C MET A 230 13.97 -6.11 41.08
N ASP A 231 14.65 -6.90 41.90
CA ASP A 231 14.04 -7.99 42.69
C ASP A 231 13.53 -7.45 44.03
N CYS A 232 12.43 -6.68 43.97
CA CYS A 232 11.72 -6.22 45.15
C CYS A 232 10.19 -6.23 44.94
N LYS A 233 9.47 -6.35 46.06
CA LYS A 233 8.00 -6.44 46.11
C LYS A 233 7.33 -5.12 46.50
N ASP A 234 8.13 -4.08 46.74
CA ASP A 234 7.67 -2.74 47.07
C ASP A 234 7.28 -1.96 45.81
N GLU A 235 6.87 -0.70 45.99
CA GLU A 235 6.46 0.22 44.94
C GLU A 235 7.58 0.48 43.92
N PHE A 236 8.85 0.40 44.33
CA PHE A 236 9.99 0.52 43.42
C PHE A 236 10.10 -0.68 42.48
N GLY A 237 9.81 -1.88 42.97
CA GLY A 237 9.77 -3.09 42.16
C GLY A 237 8.62 -3.10 41.16
N GLU A 238 7.47 -2.56 41.55
CA GLU A 238 6.34 -2.35 40.62
C GLU A 238 6.70 -1.35 39.51
N LEU A 239 7.30 -0.21 39.86
CA LEU A 239 7.80 0.77 38.90
C LEU A 239 8.86 0.16 37.95
N ALA A 240 9.78 -0.66 38.46
CA ALA A 240 10.78 -1.34 37.63
C ALA A 240 10.14 -2.29 36.61
N ARG A 241 9.12 -3.06 37.02
CA ARG A 241 8.38 -3.98 36.13
C ARG A 241 7.63 -3.23 35.03
N GLU A 242 6.93 -2.15 35.35
CA GLU A 242 6.23 -1.34 34.35
C GLU A 242 7.20 -0.59 33.41
N LEU A 243 8.35 -0.15 33.93
CA LEU A 243 9.42 0.42 33.10
C LEU A 243 10.02 -0.62 32.14
N GLU A 244 10.29 -1.84 32.60
CA GLU A 244 10.77 -2.94 31.76
C GLU A 244 9.76 -3.33 30.68
N LYS A 245 8.47 -3.41 31.03
CA LYS A 245 7.39 -3.66 30.07
C LYS A 245 7.36 -2.58 28.98
N SER A 246 7.53 -1.32 29.36
CA SER A 246 7.61 -0.18 28.42
C SER A 246 8.84 -0.30 27.52
N ARG A 247 10.01 -0.68 28.06
CA ARG A 247 11.24 -0.95 27.29
C ARG A 247 11.04 -2.07 26.27
N ILE A 248 10.46 -3.20 26.68
CA ILE A 248 10.18 -4.34 25.78
C ILE A 248 9.25 -3.92 24.65
N GLN A 249 8.17 -3.19 24.96
CA GLN A 249 7.23 -2.70 23.94
C GLN A 249 7.90 -1.75 22.95
N LEU A 250 8.67 -0.76 23.43
CA LEU A 250 9.44 0.13 22.57
C LEU A 250 10.46 -0.64 21.72
N SER A 251 11.19 -1.59 22.32
CA SER A 251 12.15 -2.46 21.61
C SER A 251 11.47 -3.24 20.48
N SER A 252 10.29 -3.81 20.74
CA SER A 252 9.51 -4.51 19.73
C SER A 252 9.07 -3.58 18.60
N VAL A 253 8.56 -2.38 18.91
CA VAL A 253 8.12 -1.41 17.90
C VAL A 253 9.28 -0.98 17.01
N ILE A 254 10.46 -0.72 17.58
CA ILE A 254 11.65 -0.36 16.80
C ILE A 254 12.10 -1.50 15.90
N LYS A 255 12.08 -2.76 16.37
CA LYS A 255 12.39 -3.94 15.56
C LYS A 255 11.40 -4.12 14.39
N THR A 256 10.10 -3.97 14.65
CA THR A 256 9.08 -4.02 13.60
C THR A 256 9.27 -2.89 12.59
N GLN A 257 9.52 -1.67 13.06
CA GLN A 257 9.75 -0.52 12.18
C GLN A 257 10.98 -0.73 11.29
N ARG A 258 12.05 -1.35 11.82
CA ARG A 258 13.23 -1.69 11.03
C ARG A 258 12.87 -2.64 9.89
N HIS A 259 12.16 -3.72 10.20
CA HIS A 259 11.76 -4.70 9.21
C HIS A 259 10.87 -4.08 8.12
N SER A 260 9.90 -3.25 8.50
CA SER A 260 9.06 -2.53 7.53
C SER A 260 9.85 -1.53 6.67
N SER A 261 10.94 -0.96 7.20
CA SER A 261 11.84 -0.09 6.43
C SER A 261 12.66 -0.87 5.40
N GLU A 262 13.14 -2.06 5.77
CA GLU A 262 13.83 -2.98 4.85
C GLU A 262 12.89 -3.44 3.73
N GLU A 263 11.66 -3.88 4.07
CA GLU A 263 10.65 -4.24 3.06
C GLU A 263 10.28 -3.07 2.13
N LEU A 264 10.16 -1.85 2.65
CA LEU A 264 9.87 -0.67 1.85
C LEU A 264 10.99 -0.36 0.84
N SER A 265 12.26 -0.58 1.24
CA SER A 265 13.41 -0.43 0.35
C SER A 265 13.38 -1.47 -0.77
N ASP A 266 13.13 -2.74 -0.43
CA ASP A 266 13.05 -3.83 -1.42
C ASP A 266 11.91 -3.59 -2.42
N MET A 267 10.74 -3.12 -1.95
CA MET A 267 9.62 -2.78 -2.82
C MET A 267 9.93 -1.60 -3.76
N ALA A 268 10.66 -0.59 -3.28
CA ALA A 268 11.09 0.53 -4.11
C ALA A 268 12.10 0.10 -5.19
N GLU A 269 12.99 -0.84 -4.88
CA GLU A 269 13.92 -1.41 -5.87
C GLU A 269 13.17 -2.20 -6.95
N VAL A 270 12.25 -3.08 -6.56
CA VAL A 270 11.41 -3.85 -7.51
C VAL A 270 10.56 -2.93 -8.38
N MET A 271 10.00 -1.87 -7.81
CA MET A 271 9.24 -0.87 -8.55
C MET A 271 10.13 -0.13 -9.57
N SER A 272 11.36 0.23 -9.20
CA SER A 272 12.34 0.85 -10.12
C SER A 272 12.66 -0.06 -11.31
N ILE A 273 12.93 -1.35 -11.07
CA ILE A 273 13.17 -2.33 -12.14
C ILE A 273 11.95 -2.45 -13.06
N SER A 274 10.76 -2.55 -12.48
CA SER A 274 9.50 -2.68 -13.24
C SER A 274 9.23 -1.44 -14.11
N MET A 275 9.61 -0.25 -13.63
CA MET A 275 9.48 0.99 -14.41
C MET A 275 10.44 1.01 -15.60
N ASP A 276 11.68 0.52 -15.46
CA ASP A 276 12.64 0.46 -16.56
C ASP A 276 12.18 -0.54 -17.65
N GLU A 277 11.68 -1.71 -17.25
CA GLU A 277 11.07 -2.68 -18.18
C GLU A 277 9.87 -2.09 -18.92
N THR A 278 9.00 -1.36 -18.20
CA THR A 278 7.84 -0.71 -18.81
C THR A 278 8.27 0.39 -19.79
N ARG A 279 9.36 1.11 -19.48
CA ARG A 279 9.90 2.15 -20.36
C ARG A 279 10.45 1.58 -21.66
N GLU A 280 11.19 0.47 -21.59
CA GLU A 280 11.68 -0.20 -22.81
C GLU A 280 10.51 -0.78 -23.62
N SER A 281 9.51 -1.38 -22.97
CA SER A 281 8.30 -1.87 -23.63
C SER A 281 7.54 -0.75 -24.35
N ALA A 282 7.43 0.44 -23.75
CA ALA A 282 6.81 1.60 -24.39
C ALA A 282 7.59 2.06 -25.62
N LYS A 283 8.92 1.99 -25.59
CA LYS A 283 9.79 2.31 -26.72
C LYS A 283 9.64 1.32 -27.88
N GLU A 284 9.53 0.03 -27.57
CA GLU A 284 9.20 -1.00 -28.58
C GLU A 284 7.83 -0.73 -29.20
N GLN A 285 6.81 -0.43 -28.39
CA GLN A 285 5.46 -0.09 -28.87
C GLN A 285 5.46 1.12 -29.80
N PHE A 286 6.24 2.18 -29.53
CA PHE A 286 6.37 3.29 -30.48
C PHE A 286 6.90 2.84 -31.83
N GLY A 287 7.90 1.96 -31.85
CA GLY A 287 8.43 1.39 -33.09
C GLY A 287 7.40 0.59 -33.87
N GLU A 288 6.60 -0.23 -33.17
CA GLU A 288 5.50 -0.99 -33.79
C GLU A 288 4.40 -0.06 -34.34
N ILE A 289 4.04 1.00 -33.61
CA ILE A 289 3.05 1.99 -34.05
C ILE A 289 3.52 2.73 -35.30
N ASP A 290 4.78 3.16 -35.37
CA ASP A 290 5.32 3.84 -36.55
C ASP A 290 5.37 2.90 -37.78
N GLN A 291 5.68 1.62 -37.57
CA GLN A 291 5.60 0.60 -38.63
C GLN A 291 4.17 0.37 -39.11
N LEU A 292 3.21 0.25 -38.19
CA LEU A 292 1.80 0.11 -38.52
C LEU A 292 1.26 1.34 -39.25
N ALA A 293 1.63 2.54 -38.84
CA ALA A 293 1.25 3.78 -39.52
C ALA A 293 1.77 3.82 -40.96
N SER A 294 3.02 3.38 -41.17
CA SER A 294 3.62 3.26 -42.51
C SER A 294 2.85 2.24 -43.36
N ALA A 295 2.54 1.07 -42.81
CA ALA A 295 1.75 0.04 -43.49
C ALA A 295 0.33 0.50 -43.82
N MET A 296 -0.32 1.28 -42.95
CA MET A 296 -1.62 1.87 -43.23
C MET A 296 -1.55 2.93 -44.33
N SER A 297 -0.50 3.75 -44.37
CA SER A 297 -0.31 4.70 -45.47
C SER A 297 -0.14 3.99 -46.82
N GLU A 298 0.65 2.90 -46.86
CA GLU A 298 0.81 2.06 -48.05
C GLU A 298 -0.51 1.36 -48.44
N MET A 299 -1.28 0.87 -47.46
CA MET A 299 -2.61 0.30 -47.68
C MET A 299 -3.56 1.32 -48.29
N THR A 300 -3.61 2.56 -47.79
CA THR A 300 -4.44 3.62 -48.37
C THR A 300 -4.08 3.90 -49.83
N SER A 301 -2.78 3.97 -50.14
CA SER A 301 -2.31 4.17 -51.52
C SER A 301 -2.72 3.01 -52.43
N THR A 302 -2.48 1.77 -52.01
CA THR A 302 -2.79 0.58 -52.82
C THR A 302 -4.30 0.42 -53.03
N VAL A 303 -5.12 0.72 -52.04
CA VAL A 303 -6.58 0.70 -52.16
C VAL A 303 -7.08 1.78 -53.16
N GLN A 304 -6.48 2.98 -53.14
CA GLN A 304 -6.78 4.01 -54.14
C GLN A 304 -6.42 3.56 -55.56
N ASP A 305 -5.29 2.87 -55.73
CA ASP A 305 -4.89 2.30 -57.02
C ASP A 305 -5.87 1.22 -57.49
N VAL A 306 -6.32 0.32 -56.59
CA VAL A 306 -7.34 -0.69 -56.91
C VAL A 306 -8.65 -0.04 -57.36
N ALA A 307 -9.12 1.00 -56.67
CA ALA A 307 -10.30 1.76 -57.08
C ALA A 307 -10.10 2.46 -58.45
N GLY A 308 -8.88 2.95 -58.71
CA GLY A 308 -8.49 3.50 -60.01
C GLY A 308 -8.52 2.45 -61.13
N HIS A 309 -7.95 1.28 -60.88
CA HIS A 309 -7.92 0.16 -61.82
C HIS A 309 -9.32 -0.37 -62.12
N ALA A 310 -10.19 -0.50 -61.12
CA ALA A 310 -11.58 -0.92 -61.32
C ALA A 310 -12.34 0.06 -62.21
N ARG A 311 -12.15 1.38 -62.02
CA ARG A 311 -12.73 2.42 -62.88
C ARG A 311 -12.18 2.35 -64.31
N ALA A 312 -10.88 2.19 -64.48
CA ALA A 312 -10.26 2.03 -65.79
C ALA A 312 -10.75 0.77 -66.52
N ALA A 313 -10.91 -0.34 -65.80
CA ALA A 313 -11.47 -1.58 -66.34
C ALA A 313 -12.94 -1.40 -66.76
N SER A 314 -13.74 -0.68 -65.97
CA SER A 314 -15.13 -0.33 -66.32
C SER A 314 -15.20 0.49 -67.61
N GLN A 315 -14.32 1.48 -67.79
CA GLN A 315 -14.21 2.24 -69.05
C GLN A 315 -13.82 1.36 -70.24
N ALA A 316 -12.86 0.44 -70.05
CA ALA A 316 -12.45 -0.49 -71.10
C ALA A 316 -13.56 -1.48 -71.50
N THR A 317 -14.36 -1.95 -70.53
CA THR A 317 -15.54 -2.77 -70.82
C THR A 317 -16.60 -2.01 -71.60
N GLU A 318 -16.84 -0.73 -71.31
CA GLU A 318 -17.81 0.08 -72.06
C GLU A 318 -17.38 0.29 -73.51
N ALA A 319 -16.10 0.61 -73.73
CA ALA A 319 -15.53 0.70 -75.08
C ALA A 319 -15.62 -0.65 -75.84
N SER A 320 -15.38 -1.77 -75.14
CA SER A 320 -15.51 -3.11 -75.73
C SER A 320 -16.96 -3.42 -76.10
N ARG A 321 -17.93 -3.01 -75.28
CA ARG A 321 -19.38 -3.15 -75.55
C ARG A 321 -19.78 -2.41 -76.82
N GLU A 322 -19.30 -1.18 -77.00
CA GLU A 322 -19.55 -0.40 -78.23
C GLU A 322 -18.97 -1.12 -79.46
N GLN A 323 -17.77 -1.67 -79.35
CA GLN A 323 -17.12 -2.38 -80.46
C GLN A 323 -17.86 -3.67 -80.84
N VAL A 324 -18.38 -4.41 -79.86
CA VAL A 324 -19.23 -5.59 -80.11
C VAL A 324 -20.57 -5.20 -80.73
N ALA A 325 -21.19 -4.10 -80.30
CA ALA A 325 -22.42 -3.58 -80.91
C ALA A 325 -22.21 -3.22 -82.39
N ASN A 326 -21.08 -2.59 -82.73
CA ASN A 326 -20.70 -2.35 -84.12
C ASN A 326 -20.48 -3.68 -84.89
N GLY A 327 -19.86 -4.67 -84.25
CA GLY A 327 -19.72 -6.04 -84.78
C GLY A 327 -21.06 -6.69 -85.13
N GLN A 328 -22.06 -6.59 -84.26
CA GLN A 328 -23.41 -7.08 -84.50
C GLN A 328 -24.08 -6.38 -85.70
N GLN A 329 -23.86 -5.07 -85.84
CA GLN A 329 -24.36 -4.34 -87.01
C GLN A 329 -23.72 -4.85 -88.31
N TYR A 330 -22.42 -5.15 -88.32
CA TYR A 330 -21.76 -5.75 -89.48
C TYR A 330 -22.29 -7.14 -89.82
N VAL A 331 -22.54 -7.98 -88.82
CA VAL A 331 -23.16 -9.30 -89.00
C VAL A 331 -24.55 -9.16 -89.63
N SER A 332 -25.40 -8.29 -89.09
CA SER A 332 -26.75 -8.02 -89.62
C SER A 332 -26.72 -7.54 -91.08
N ASN A 333 -25.84 -6.58 -91.39
CA ASN A 333 -25.64 -6.08 -92.76
C ASN A 333 -25.13 -7.18 -93.70
N THR A 334 -24.25 -8.07 -93.22
CA THR A 334 -23.71 -9.18 -94.01
C THR A 334 -24.80 -10.19 -94.35
N ILE A 335 -25.65 -10.56 -93.40
CA ILE A 335 -26.81 -11.44 -93.63
C ILE A 335 -27.74 -10.83 -94.69
N SER A 336 -28.06 -9.54 -94.57
CA SER A 336 -28.88 -8.83 -95.55
C SER A 336 -28.27 -8.86 -96.96
N THR A 337 -26.96 -8.66 -97.05
CA THR A 337 -26.21 -8.67 -98.32
C THR A 337 -26.19 -10.07 -98.95
N ILE A 338 -25.99 -11.12 -98.15
CA ILE A 338 -26.00 -12.51 -98.65
C ILE A 338 -27.40 -12.91 -99.12
N ASN A 339 -28.46 -12.53 -98.38
CA ASN A 339 -29.83 -12.79 -98.81
C ASN A 339 -30.15 -12.10 -100.15
N LYS A 340 -29.75 -10.84 -100.29
CA LYS A 340 -29.89 -10.11 -101.57
C LYS A 340 -29.12 -10.81 -102.70
N LEU A 341 -27.89 -11.23 -102.44
CA LEU A 341 -27.09 -11.97 -103.41
C LEU A 341 -27.78 -13.28 -103.83
N SER A 342 -28.38 -14.01 -102.88
CA SER A 342 -29.14 -15.22 -103.18
C SER A 342 -30.35 -14.94 -104.07
N ASP A 343 -31.04 -13.81 -103.87
CA ASP A 343 -32.17 -13.41 -104.70
C ASP A 343 -31.72 -12.99 -106.12
N ASP A 344 -30.63 -12.22 -106.23
CA ASP A 344 -30.03 -11.83 -107.51
C ASP A 344 -29.58 -13.07 -108.33
N ILE A 345 -29.06 -14.11 -107.66
CA ILE A 345 -28.69 -15.40 -108.29
C ILE A 345 -29.95 -16.15 -108.77
N ARG A 346 -31.03 -16.18 -107.98
CA ARG A 346 -32.30 -16.81 -108.40
C ARG A 346 -32.91 -16.11 -109.61
N GLU A 347 -32.86 -14.77 -109.64
CA GLU A 347 -33.29 -14.00 -110.80
C GLU A 347 -32.45 -14.33 -112.04
N SER A 348 -31.12 -14.40 -111.87
CA SER A 348 -30.20 -14.80 -112.94
C SER A 348 -30.49 -16.21 -113.47
N ALA A 349 -30.78 -17.17 -112.59
CA ALA A 349 -31.15 -18.54 -112.97
C ALA A 349 -32.45 -18.57 -113.79
N SER A 350 -33.44 -17.74 -113.42
CA SER A 350 -34.68 -17.58 -114.19
C SER A 350 -34.41 -17.04 -115.61
N VAL A 351 -33.53 -16.05 -115.74
CA VAL A 351 -33.14 -15.50 -117.05
C VAL A 351 -32.43 -16.55 -117.91
N VAL A 352 -31.52 -17.35 -117.32
CA VAL A 352 -30.82 -18.42 -118.05
C VAL A 352 -31.80 -19.53 -118.46
N ASN A 353 -32.76 -19.92 -117.62
CA ASN A 353 -33.83 -20.85 -117.98
C ASN A 353 -34.68 -20.33 -119.15
N GLN A 354 -34.99 -19.04 -119.19
CA GLN A 354 -35.69 -18.45 -120.34
C GLN A 354 -34.85 -18.50 -121.62
N VAL A 355 -33.51 -18.43 -121.52
CA VAL A 355 -32.63 -18.64 -122.67
C VAL A 355 -32.71 -20.09 -123.14
N ASP A 356 -32.67 -21.07 -122.22
CA ASP A 356 -32.81 -22.50 -122.55
C ASP A 356 -34.13 -22.80 -123.30
N GLU A 357 -35.26 -22.29 -122.79
CA GLU A 357 -36.57 -22.40 -123.47
C GLU A 357 -36.60 -21.77 -124.86
N ARG A 358 -35.92 -20.62 -125.03
CA ARG A 358 -35.84 -19.95 -126.35
C ARG A 358 -34.95 -20.75 -127.31
N VAL A 359 -33.85 -21.32 -126.81
CA VAL A 359 -32.95 -22.17 -127.59
C VAL A 359 -33.66 -23.45 -128.03
N GLU A 360 -34.52 -24.04 -127.19
CA GLU A 360 -35.36 -25.19 -127.56
C GLU A 360 -36.31 -24.86 -128.72
N LYS A 361 -36.96 -23.68 -128.69
CA LYS A 361 -37.79 -23.20 -129.80
C LYS A 361 -36.99 -23.03 -131.09
N ILE A 362 -35.77 -22.50 -131.01
CA ILE A 362 -34.87 -22.38 -132.17
C ILE A 362 -34.52 -23.79 -132.69
N SER A 363 -34.23 -24.75 -131.81
CA SER A 363 -33.96 -26.14 -132.20
C SER A 363 -35.11 -26.72 -133.03
N SER A 364 -36.36 -26.54 -132.60
CA SER A 364 -37.54 -27.01 -133.33
C SER A 364 -37.66 -26.40 -134.75
N VAL A 365 -37.35 -25.10 -134.87
CA VAL A 365 -37.31 -24.41 -136.17
C VAL A 365 -36.20 -24.99 -137.05
N VAL A 366 -35.00 -25.24 -136.49
CA VAL A 366 -33.87 -25.82 -137.23
C VAL A 366 -34.18 -27.23 -137.73
N VAL A 367 -34.83 -28.08 -136.91
CA VAL A 367 -35.32 -29.40 -137.35
C VAL A 367 -36.32 -29.27 -138.51
N THR A 368 -37.22 -28.27 -138.44
CA THR A 368 -38.18 -28.01 -139.52
C THR A 368 -37.47 -27.58 -140.81
N ILE A 369 -36.47 -26.70 -140.72
CA ILE A 369 -35.66 -26.27 -141.88
C ILE A 369 -34.90 -27.47 -142.46
N GLN A 370 -34.33 -28.32 -141.61
CA GLN A 370 -33.64 -29.54 -142.04
C GLN A 370 -34.60 -30.45 -142.82
N GLY A 371 -35.83 -30.64 -142.33
CA GLY A 371 -36.89 -31.39 -143.02
C GLY A 371 -37.30 -30.77 -144.36
N ILE A 372 -37.45 -29.45 -144.43
CA ILE A 372 -37.74 -28.72 -145.70
C ILE A 372 -36.57 -28.88 -146.68
N SER A 373 -35.34 -28.80 -146.19
CA SER A 373 -34.13 -28.96 -146.99
C SER A 373 -34.04 -30.37 -147.58
N GLU A 374 -34.35 -31.38 -146.79
CA GLU A 374 -34.40 -32.78 -147.24
C GLU A 374 -35.51 -33.02 -148.27
N GLN A 375 -36.70 -32.48 -148.04
CA GLN A 375 -37.80 -32.50 -149.02
C GLN A 375 -37.41 -31.78 -150.31
N THR A 376 -36.76 -30.62 -150.20
CA THR A 376 -36.30 -29.84 -151.35
C THR A 376 -35.24 -30.59 -152.13
N ASN A 377 -34.29 -31.25 -151.46
CA ASN A 377 -33.29 -32.12 -152.07
C ASN A 377 -33.94 -33.30 -152.82
N LEU A 378 -34.98 -33.92 -152.26
CA LEU A 378 -35.74 -34.99 -152.91
C LEU A 378 -36.56 -34.49 -154.11
N LEU A 379 -37.22 -33.32 -153.99
CA LEU A 379 -37.94 -32.69 -155.09
C LEU A 379 -37.00 -32.30 -156.24
N ALA A 380 -35.84 -31.73 -155.91
CA ALA A 380 -34.80 -31.38 -156.87
C ALA A 380 -34.23 -32.61 -157.57
N LEU A 381 -34.02 -33.71 -156.83
CA LEU A 381 -33.61 -34.99 -157.41
C LEU A 381 -34.65 -35.53 -158.40
N ASN A 382 -35.93 -35.51 -158.03
CA ASN A 382 -37.02 -35.95 -158.91
C ASN A 382 -37.12 -35.06 -160.17
N ALA A 383 -36.94 -33.75 -160.01
CA ALA A 383 -36.92 -32.80 -161.13
C ALA A 383 -35.69 -33.02 -162.05
N ALA A 384 -34.51 -33.31 -161.50
CA ALA A 384 -33.31 -33.63 -162.27
C ALA A 384 -33.48 -34.94 -163.07
N ILE A 385 -34.12 -35.95 -162.45
CA ILE A 385 -34.46 -37.22 -163.13
C ILE A 385 -35.42 -36.97 -164.30
N GLU A 386 -36.49 -36.19 -164.11
CA GLU A 386 -37.48 -35.94 -165.16
C GLU A 386 -36.94 -35.00 -166.25
N ALA A 387 -36.06 -34.05 -165.90
CA ALA A 387 -35.33 -33.22 -166.86
C ALA A 387 -34.38 -34.06 -167.73
N ALA A 388 -33.69 -35.06 -167.15
CA ALA A 388 -32.90 -36.02 -167.92
C ALA A 388 -33.77 -36.88 -168.85
N ARG A 389 -35.00 -37.18 -168.44
CA ARG A 389 -36.00 -37.96 -169.20
C ARG A 389 -36.55 -37.20 -170.42
N ALA A 390 -36.63 -35.87 -170.35
CA ALA A 390 -37.07 -34.99 -171.44
C ALA A 390 -35.99 -34.71 -172.52
N GLY A 391 -34.77 -35.24 -172.36
CA GLY A 391 -33.68 -35.11 -173.34
C GLY A 391 -33.22 -33.67 -173.57
N GLU A 392 -32.95 -33.29 -174.82
CA GLU A 392 -32.43 -31.95 -175.19
C GLU A 392 -33.38 -30.80 -174.77
N MET A 393 -34.70 -31.03 -174.70
CA MET A 393 -35.68 -30.00 -174.28
C MET A 393 -35.65 -29.72 -172.76
N GLY A 394 -35.08 -30.63 -171.95
CA GLY A 394 -35.01 -30.53 -170.48
C GLY A 394 -33.71 -29.96 -169.92
N ARG A 395 -32.72 -29.66 -170.77
CA ARG A 395 -31.34 -29.35 -170.35
C ARG A 395 -31.22 -28.10 -169.47
N GLY A 396 -32.01 -27.06 -169.74
CA GLY A 396 -32.08 -25.86 -168.88
C GLY A 396 -32.71 -26.15 -167.51
N PHE A 397 -33.71 -27.05 -167.45
CA PHE A 397 -34.33 -27.48 -166.20
C PHE A 397 -33.41 -28.36 -165.35
N ALA A 398 -32.59 -29.22 -165.99
CA ALA A 398 -31.62 -30.06 -165.28
C ALA A 398 -30.58 -29.23 -164.50
N VAL A 399 -30.05 -28.15 -165.10
CA VAL A 399 -29.10 -27.25 -164.43
C VAL A 399 -29.72 -26.56 -163.21
N VAL A 400 -30.97 -26.09 -163.35
CA VAL A 400 -31.69 -25.48 -162.22
C VAL A 400 -31.97 -26.52 -161.13
N ALA A 401 -32.34 -27.75 -161.49
CA ALA A 401 -32.58 -28.82 -160.52
C ALA A 401 -31.31 -29.22 -159.74
N ASP A 402 -30.15 -29.33 -160.40
CA ASP A 402 -28.87 -29.59 -159.73
C ASP A 402 -28.43 -28.43 -158.81
N GLU A 403 -28.67 -27.18 -159.22
CA GLU A 403 -28.37 -26.00 -158.38
C GLU A 403 -29.27 -25.96 -157.13
N VAL A 404 -30.56 -26.25 -157.28
CA VAL A 404 -31.50 -26.38 -156.13
C VAL A 404 -31.10 -27.54 -155.23
N ARG A 405 -30.63 -28.66 -155.80
CA ARG A 405 -30.14 -29.81 -155.03
C ARG A 405 -28.89 -29.45 -154.20
N ASN A 406 -27.93 -28.76 -154.80
CA ASN A 406 -26.72 -28.31 -154.11
C ASN A 406 -27.06 -27.30 -153.00
N LEU A 407 -27.97 -26.35 -153.26
CA LEU A 407 -28.44 -25.41 -152.25
C LEU A 407 -29.14 -26.13 -151.08
N ALA A 408 -29.94 -27.15 -151.36
CA ALA A 408 -30.58 -27.98 -150.34
C ALA A 408 -29.57 -28.81 -149.53
N GLN A 409 -28.51 -29.34 -150.15
CA GLN A 409 -27.44 -30.03 -149.42
C GLN A 409 -26.64 -29.07 -148.52
N ASN A 410 -26.31 -27.87 -149.01
CA ASN A 410 -25.63 -26.84 -148.22
C ASN A 410 -26.50 -26.33 -147.06
N THR A 411 -27.80 -26.17 -147.29
CA THR A 411 -28.76 -25.80 -146.24
C THR A 411 -28.84 -26.90 -145.16
N GLN A 412 -28.87 -28.17 -145.57
CA GLN A 412 -28.88 -29.31 -144.63
C GLN A 412 -27.61 -29.37 -143.78
N LYS A 413 -26.44 -29.14 -144.40
CA LYS A 413 -25.16 -29.05 -143.69
C LYS A 413 -25.14 -27.89 -142.69
N ALA A 414 -25.59 -26.70 -143.08
CA ALA A 414 -25.67 -25.54 -142.19
C ALA A 414 -26.64 -25.79 -141.02
N THR A 415 -27.78 -26.46 -141.24
CA THR A 415 -28.70 -26.82 -140.15
C THR A 415 -28.09 -27.81 -139.16
N LEU A 416 -27.24 -28.74 -139.61
CA LEU A 416 -26.53 -29.67 -138.72
C LEU A 416 -25.50 -28.94 -137.85
N GLU A 417 -24.73 -28.00 -138.42
CA GLU A 417 -23.79 -27.16 -137.67
C GLU A 417 -24.52 -26.27 -136.65
N ILE A 418 -25.68 -25.70 -137.01
CA ILE A 418 -26.53 -24.94 -136.08
C ILE A 418 -27.08 -25.84 -134.96
N GLN A 419 -27.50 -27.05 -135.28
CA GLN A 419 -28.02 -28.01 -134.28
C GLN A 419 -26.95 -28.39 -133.25
N ASP A 420 -25.70 -28.57 -133.67
CA ASP A 420 -24.58 -28.81 -132.74
C ASP A 420 -24.34 -27.59 -131.82
N MET A 421 -24.32 -26.38 -132.37
CA MET A 421 -24.20 -25.14 -131.57
C MET A 421 -25.35 -24.98 -130.56
N ILE A 422 -26.58 -25.30 -130.95
CA ILE A 422 -27.76 -25.29 -130.07
C ILE A 422 -27.58 -26.29 -128.92
N THR A 423 -27.11 -27.51 -129.22
CA THR A 423 -26.90 -28.55 -128.21
C THR A 423 -25.83 -28.12 -127.19
N GLN A 424 -24.75 -27.50 -127.65
CA GLN A 424 -23.72 -26.94 -126.77
C GLN A 424 -24.25 -25.77 -125.93
N LEU A 425 -25.09 -24.90 -126.50
CA LEU A 425 -25.75 -23.80 -125.79
C LEU A 425 -26.68 -24.31 -124.69
N GLN A 426 -27.53 -25.31 -124.98
CA GLN A 426 -28.42 -25.93 -123.98
C GLN A 426 -27.62 -26.58 -122.85
N SER A 427 -26.59 -27.36 -123.18
CA SER A 427 -25.71 -27.96 -122.16
C SER A 427 -25.05 -26.91 -121.28
N SER A 428 -24.60 -25.80 -121.86
CA SER A 428 -23.98 -24.70 -121.12
C SER A 428 -24.99 -23.95 -120.23
N ALA A 429 -26.21 -23.75 -120.72
CA ALA A 429 -27.29 -23.12 -119.95
C ALA A 429 -27.69 -23.98 -118.75
N GLN A 430 -27.87 -25.30 -118.92
CA GLN A 430 -28.16 -26.23 -117.83
C GLN A 430 -27.04 -26.28 -116.79
N GLN A 431 -25.78 -26.29 -117.24
CA GLN A 431 -24.64 -26.23 -116.32
C GLN A 431 -24.61 -24.91 -115.53
N ALA A 432 -24.91 -23.78 -116.18
CA ALA A 432 -24.98 -22.48 -115.51
C ALA A 432 -26.09 -22.43 -114.45
N VAL A 433 -27.27 -22.98 -114.75
CA VAL A 433 -28.37 -23.09 -113.77
C VAL A 433 -27.97 -23.96 -112.58
N GLY A 434 -27.33 -25.12 -112.81
CA GLY A 434 -26.85 -25.97 -111.73
C GLY A 434 -25.84 -25.29 -110.81
N LEU A 435 -24.90 -24.51 -111.37
CA LEU A 435 -23.94 -23.71 -110.57
C LEU A 435 -24.65 -22.59 -109.78
N MET A 436 -25.69 -21.96 -110.37
CA MET A 436 -26.49 -20.96 -109.68
C MET A 436 -27.29 -21.56 -108.52
N GLU A 437 -27.90 -22.75 -108.70
CA GLU A 437 -28.59 -23.47 -107.63
C GLU A 437 -27.63 -23.84 -106.49
N GLN A 438 -26.43 -24.33 -106.81
CA GLN A 438 -25.40 -24.59 -105.81
C GLN A 438 -25.00 -23.31 -105.06
N SER A 439 -24.83 -22.20 -105.77
CA SER A 439 -24.47 -20.91 -105.15
C SER A 439 -25.55 -20.42 -104.18
N VAL A 440 -26.84 -20.71 -104.45
CA VAL A 440 -27.94 -20.43 -103.52
C VAL A 440 -27.84 -21.29 -102.24
N VAL A 441 -27.47 -22.56 -102.37
CA VAL A 441 -27.25 -23.44 -101.19
C VAL A 441 -26.09 -22.92 -100.34
N GLU A 442 -24.97 -22.58 -100.96
CA GLU A 442 -23.79 -22.03 -100.26
C GLU A 442 -24.10 -20.68 -99.57
N ALA A 443 -24.95 -19.85 -100.18
CA ALA A 443 -25.43 -18.61 -99.56
C ALA A 443 -26.25 -18.87 -98.28
N VAL A 444 -27.12 -19.89 -98.28
CA VAL A 444 -27.90 -20.29 -97.09
C VAL A 444 -26.99 -20.78 -95.97
N GLU A 445 -26.01 -21.63 -96.27
CA GLU A 445 -25.03 -22.10 -95.28
C GLU A 445 -24.18 -20.94 -94.73
N SER A 446 -23.86 -19.96 -95.57
CA SER A 446 -23.15 -18.74 -95.16
C SER A 446 -24.00 -17.89 -94.21
N VAL A 447 -25.31 -17.74 -94.47
CA VAL A 447 -26.23 -17.04 -93.54
C VAL A 447 -26.29 -17.76 -92.20
N GLU A 448 -26.38 -19.09 -92.17
CA GLU A 448 -26.38 -19.85 -90.92
C GLU A 448 -25.09 -19.62 -90.11
N SER A 449 -23.94 -19.69 -90.77
CA SER A 449 -22.63 -19.50 -90.14
C SER A 449 -22.46 -18.10 -89.57
N VAL A 450 -22.87 -17.07 -90.34
CA VAL A 450 -22.83 -15.67 -89.90
C VAL A 450 -23.82 -15.41 -88.77
N SER A 451 -25.00 -16.06 -88.79
CA SER A 451 -25.98 -15.98 -87.69
C SER A 451 -25.41 -16.53 -86.38
N LYS A 452 -24.74 -17.70 -86.42
CA LYS A 452 -24.05 -18.26 -85.25
C LYS A 452 -22.98 -17.33 -84.70
N ALA A 453 -22.20 -16.68 -85.58
CA ALA A 453 -21.24 -15.66 -85.16
C ALA A 453 -21.93 -14.47 -84.46
N GLY A 454 -23.11 -14.06 -84.90
CA GLY A 454 -23.93 -13.05 -84.24
C GLY A 454 -24.41 -13.46 -82.84
N GLU A 455 -24.79 -14.73 -82.66
CA GLU A 455 -25.16 -15.29 -81.35
C GLU A 455 -23.98 -15.28 -80.38
N GLU A 456 -22.78 -15.68 -80.82
CA GLU A 456 -21.56 -15.59 -79.98
C GLU A 456 -21.23 -14.15 -79.57
N LEU A 457 -21.43 -13.17 -80.46
CA LEU A 457 -21.28 -11.76 -80.11
C LEU A 457 -22.28 -11.32 -79.01
N ASN A 458 -23.52 -11.83 -79.02
CA ASN A 458 -24.49 -11.55 -77.94
C ASN A 458 -24.00 -12.09 -76.60
N LEU A 459 -23.44 -13.31 -76.57
CA LEU A 459 -22.86 -13.89 -75.35
C LEU A 459 -21.70 -13.04 -74.83
N ILE A 460 -20.85 -12.52 -75.72
CA ILE A 460 -19.77 -11.59 -75.34
C ILE A 460 -20.33 -10.32 -74.71
N VAL A 461 -21.43 -9.73 -75.22
CA VAL A 461 -22.06 -8.55 -74.60
C VAL A 461 -22.52 -8.86 -73.16
N GLU A 462 -23.12 -10.02 -72.93
CA GLU A 462 -23.56 -10.42 -71.59
C GLU A 462 -22.38 -10.56 -70.62
N GLN A 463 -21.29 -11.19 -71.06
CA GLN A 463 -20.06 -11.32 -70.26
C GLN A 463 -19.42 -9.95 -69.96
N ILE A 464 -19.38 -9.04 -70.93
CA ILE A 464 -18.88 -7.68 -70.71
C ILE A 464 -19.72 -6.94 -69.66
N SER A 465 -21.04 -7.11 -69.69
CA SER A 465 -21.93 -6.52 -68.67
C SER A 465 -21.61 -7.05 -67.28
N GLN A 466 -21.41 -8.36 -67.12
CA GLN A 466 -21.05 -8.98 -65.83
C GLN A 466 -19.70 -8.47 -65.31
N ILE A 467 -18.71 -8.28 -66.21
CA ILE A 467 -17.41 -7.71 -65.84
C ILE A 467 -17.57 -6.25 -65.38
N ASN A 468 -18.44 -5.47 -66.03
CA ASN A 468 -18.70 -4.09 -65.63
C ASN A 468 -19.31 -4.01 -64.22
N ASP A 469 -20.30 -4.86 -63.94
CA ASP A 469 -20.92 -4.96 -62.61
C ASP A 469 -19.90 -5.37 -61.54
N MET A 470 -19.00 -6.31 -61.86
CA MET A 470 -17.93 -6.73 -60.95
C MET A 470 -16.93 -5.61 -60.68
N ASN A 471 -16.56 -4.83 -61.71
CA ASN A 471 -15.71 -3.64 -61.54
C ASN A 471 -16.37 -2.60 -60.64
N PHE A 472 -17.69 -2.41 -60.73
CA PHE A 472 -18.42 -1.54 -59.82
C PHE A 472 -18.32 -2.01 -58.36
N HIS A 473 -18.53 -3.32 -58.11
CA HIS A 473 -18.36 -3.90 -56.78
C HIS A 473 -16.93 -3.76 -56.23
N ILE A 474 -15.91 -3.97 -57.07
CA ILE A 474 -14.50 -3.80 -56.67
C ILE A 474 -14.23 -2.34 -56.28
N ALA A 475 -14.73 -1.37 -57.06
CA ALA A 475 -14.56 0.04 -56.75
C ALA A 475 -15.23 0.41 -55.41
N THR A 476 -16.46 -0.04 -55.16
CA THR A 476 -17.15 0.19 -53.88
C THR A 476 -16.43 -0.47 -52.71
N ALA A 477 -15.95 -1.71 -52.87
CA ALA A 477 -15.20 -2.41 -51.83
C ALA A 477 -13.88 -1.69 -51.51
N ALA A 478 -13.19 -1.16 -52.52
CA ALA A 478 -11.99 -0.36 -52.34
C ALA A 478 -12.30 0.95 -51.60
N GLU A 479 -13.38 1.66 -51.93
CA GLU A 479 -13.78 2.86 -51.17
C GLU A 479 -14.07 2.56 -49.69
N GLN A 480 -14.72 1.43 -49.40
CA GLN A 480 -14.93 0.97 -48.02
C GLN A 480 -13.61 0.64 -47.31
N GLN A 481 -12.69 -0.05 -47.98
CA GLN A 481 -11.36 -0.34 -47.42
C GLN A 481 -10.57 0.93 -47.14
N ALA A 482 -10.67 1.96 -47.99
CA ALA A 482 -10.01 3.24 -47.77
C ALA A 482 -10.53 3.92 -46.50
N SER A 483 -11.86 3.87 -46.27
CA SER A 483 -12.46 4.39 -45.04
C SER A 483 -11.97 3.65 -43.80
N VAL A 484 -11.83 2.31 -43.86
CA VAL A 484 -11.32 1.51 -42.73
C VAL A 484 -9.85 1.80 -42.47
N ALA A 485 -9.04 1.99 -43.52
CA ALA A 485 -7.64 2.37 -43.37
C ALA A 485 -7.47 3.75 -42.72
N ASP A 486 -8.34 4.71 -43.03
CA ASP A 486 -8.34 6.03 -42.40
C ASP A 486 -8.73 5.96 -40.91
N GLU A 487 -9.77 5.19 -40.58
CA GLU A 487 -10.15 4.93 -39.19
C GLU A 487 -9.02 4.24 -38.40
N MET A 488 -8.33 3.27 -39.02
CA MET A 488 -7.17 2.61 -38.42
C MET A 488 -6.02 3.58 -38.16
N ASN A 489 -5.72 4.51 -39.08
CA ASN A 489 -4.73 5.56 -38.85
C ASN A 489 -5.09 6.46 -37.65
N GLN A 490 -6.37 6.82 -37.52
CA GLN A 490 -6.83 7.60 -36.37
C GLN A 490 -6.72 6.81 -35.06
N ASN A 491 -7.05 5.51 -35.08
CA ASN A 491 -6.86 4.64 -33.93
C ASN A 491 -5.39 4.50 -33.54
N LEU A 492 -4.47 4.37 -34.51
CA LEU A 492 -3.03 4.34 -34.24
C LEU A 492 -2.54 5.63 -33.58
N THR A 493 -3.10 6.79 -33.97
CA THR A 493 -2.79 8.08 -33.32
C THR A 493 -3.24 8.07 -31.85
N ASN A 494 -4.45 7.58 -31.56
CA ASN A 494 -4.94 7.45 -30.19
C ASN A 494 -4.08 6.49 -29.35
N VAL A 495 -3.65 5.38 -29.94
CA VAL A 495 -2.75 4.42 -29.26
C VAL A 495 -1.41 5.09 -28.96
N ARG A 496 -0.85 5.86 -29.90
CA ARG A 496 0.38 6.64 -29.67
C ARG A 496 0.26 7.57 -28.47
N GLU A 497 -0.83 8.34 -28.39
CA GLU A 497 -1.09 9.25 -27.26
C GLU A 497 -1.19 8.49 -25.93
N LEU A 498 -1.81 7.30 -25.93
CA LEU A 498 -1.91 6.44 -24.74
C LEU A 498 -0.54 5.93 -24.28
N VAL A 499 0.33 5.56 -25.22
CA VAL A 499 1.72 5.16 -24.90
C VAL A 499 2.50 6.35 -24.36
N GLU A 500 2.36 7.55 -24.93
CA GLU A 500 2.99 8.78 -24.40
C GLU A 500 2.52 9.10 -22.96
N ALA A 501 1.22 8.98 -22.69
CA ALA A 501 0.68 9.13 -21.35
C ALA A 501 1.24 8.08 -20.38
N SER A 502 1.41 6.83 -20.84
CA SER A 502 2.00 5.75 -20.05
C SER A 502 3.46 6.03 -19.69
N VAL A 503 4.25 6.57 -20.63
CA VAL A 503 5.64 7.00 -20.35
C VAL A 503 5.69 8.10 -19.29
N THR A 504 4.74 9.04 -19.32
CA THR A 504 4.64 10.10 -18.32
C THR A 504 4.39 9.52 -16.92
N VAL A 505 3.43 8.59 -16.82
CA VAL A 505 3.10 7.91 -15.55
C VAL A 505 4.28 7.07 -15.03
N VAL A 506 4.99 6.36 -15.91
CA VAL A 506 6.19 5.60 -15.55
C VAL A 506 7.28 6.51 -15.00
N THR A 507 7.43 7.71 -15.56
CA THR A 507 8.41 8.69 -15.09
C THR A 507 8.06 9.19 -13.68
N GLU A 508 6.79 9.52 -13.42
CA GLU A 508 6.32 9.94 -12.09
C GLU A 508 6.45 8.82 -11.04
N LEU A 509 6.16 7.57 -11.44
CA LEU A 509 6.38 6.39 -10.59
C LEU A 509 7.86 6.19 -10.27
N ALA A 510 8.76 6.38 -11.23
CA ALA A 510 10.20 6.27 -10.99
C ALA A 510 10.68 7.30 -9.95
N GLU A 511 10.26 8.56 -10.07
CA GLU A 511 10.57 9.61 -9.08
C GLU A 511 10.01 9.27 -7.69
N THR A 512 8.78 8.74 -7.64
CA THR A 512 8.15 8.31 -6.40
C THR A 512 8.91 7.13 -5.76
N SER A 513 9.39 6.20 -6.58
CA SER A 513 10.21 5.06 -6.15
C SER A 513 11.53 5.52 -5.52
N GLU A 514 12.21 6.46 -6.15
CA GLU A 514 13.45 7.05 -5.64
C GLU A 514 13.21 7.75 -4.28
N SER A 515 12.11 8.50 -4.16
CA SER A 515 11.70 9.14 -2.91
C SER A 515 11.38 8.11 -1.81
N MET A 516 10.70 7.01 -2.14
CA MET A 516 10.42 5.91 -1.21
C MET A 516 11.71 5.25 -0.71
N GLN A 517 12.65 4.98 -1.61
CA GLN A 517 13.94 4.41 -1.26
C GLN A 517 14.74 5.35 -0.33
N GLY A 518 14.81 6.64 -0.67
CA GLY A 518 15.46 7.63 0.20
C GLY A 518 14.80 7.75 1.58
N ASN A 519 13.47 7.67 1.66
CA ASN A 519 12.74 7.68 2.94
C ASN A 519 12.98 6.40 3.75
N ALA A 520 13.03 5.24 3.11
CA ALA A 520 13.35 3.97 3.74
C ALA A 520 14.78 3.96 4.31
N GLU A 521 15.77 4.47 3.57
CA GLU A 521 17.14 4.62 4.06
C GLU A 521 17.22 5.58 5.26
N GLN A 522 16.53 6.73 5.21
CA GLN A 522 16.49 7.66 6.33
C GLN A 522 15.83 7.08 7.58
N LEU A 523 14.76 6.30 7.42
CA LEU A 523 14.11 5.61 8.53
C LEU A 523 15.03 4.55 9.13
N ASP A 524 15.67 3.72 8.31
CA ASP A 524 16.64 2.72 8.77
C ASP A 524 17.81 3.36 9.53
N LEU A 525 18.38 4.47 9.03
CA LEU A 525 19.42 5.23 9.71
C LEU A 525 18.98 5.72 11.10
N LYS A 526 17.78 6.30 11.21
CA LYS A 526 17.22 6.76 12.50
C LYS A 526 16.94 5.60 13.46
N ILE A 527 16.53 4.45 12.94
CA ILE A 527 16.26 3.25 13.73
C ILE A 527 17.57 2.63 14.24
N LYS A 528 18.63 2.64 13.42
CA LYS A 528 19.98 2.19 13.82
C LYS A 528 20.59 2.98 14.98
N GLU A 529 20.10 4.20 15.25
CA GLU A 529 20.49 4.95 16.45
C GLU A 529 19.98 4.31 17.76
N PHE A 530 18.96 3.44 17.68
CA PHE A 530 18.49 2.66 18.81
C PHE A 530 19.28 1.35 18.93
N ALA A 531 19.84 1.09 20.11
CA ALA A 531 20.38 -0.22 20.45
C ALA A 531 19.25 -1.06 21.05
N VAL A 532 18.85 -2.16 20.40
CA VAL A 532 17.59 -2.90 20.68
C VAL A 532 17.79 -4.39 20.81
#